data_AF-A0A850CFP7-F1
#
_entry.id   AF-A0A850CFP7-F1
#
_cell.length_a   1.000
_cell.length_b   1.000
_cell.length_c   1.000
_cell.angle_alpha   90.00
_cell.angle_beta   90.00
_cell.angle_gamma   90.00
#
_symmetry.space_group_name_H-M   'P 1'
#
loop_
_entity.id
_entity.type
_entity.pdbx_description
1 polymer ?
#
loop_
_entity_poly.entity_id
_entity_poly.type
_entity_poly.pdbx_seq_one_letter_code
_entity_poly.pdbx_strand_id
1 'polypeptide(L)'
;MVKLAVIYYSQTGNVYEMAKTAAREGRDAGAEVRLRKVRELAPPEAIASNETWAEHAEATADVEEATLDDLDWADAVLWGTPTRYGLPTAQIKQFIDITGPLWQEGKLADKVMSTFTSTQTSHGGQESTILAMNNTFYHWGAIIVSPGYTDPLQFDVEIGNPYGASHIGLKGPVSEKDRVAVAIQTKRVVAIARRLHG
;
A
#
# COMPACT_ATOMS: atom_id res chain seq x y z
N MET A 1 -19.07 7.60 6.85
CA MET A 1 -18.49 6.36 6.28
C MET A 1 -17.02 6.64 6.07
N VAL A 2 -16.11 5.74 6.45
CA VAL A 2 -14.66 5.97 6.28
C VAL A 2 -14.33 5.98 4.80
N LYS A 3 -13.60 7.00 4.35
CA LYS A 3 -13.02 7.09 3.01
C LYS A 3 -11.62 6.50 3.01
N LEU A 4 -11.46 5.35 2.36
CA LEU A 4 -10.20 4.62 2.26
C LEU A 4 -9.61 4.76 0.85
N ALA A 5 -8.43 5.35 0.74
CA ALA A 5 -7.62 5.26 -0.47
C ALA A 5 -6.65 4.08 -0.36
N VAL A 6 -6.61 3.23 -1.38
CA VAL A 6 -5.56 2.21 -1.57
C VAL A 6 -4.69 2.68 -2.71
N ILE A 7 -3.54 3.26 -2.39
CA ILE A 7 -2.60 3.84 -3.35
C ILE A 7 -1.40 2.91 -3.47
N TYR A 8 -1.13 2.41 -4.68
CA TYR A 8 -0.07 1.43 -4.86
C TYR A 8 0.73 1.62 -6.14
N TYR A 9 1.97 1.15 -6.14
CA TYR A 9 2.73 0.87 -7.35
C TYR A 9 2.97 -0.63 -7.44
N SER A 10 2.85 -1.21 -8.63
CA SER A 10 3.18 -2.61 -8.88
C SER A 10 3.85 -2.75 -10.24
N GLN A 11 5.00 -3.44 -10.26
CA GLN A 11 5.72 -3.69 -11.49
C GLN A 11 5.22 -4.96 -12.18
N THR A 12 5.09 -6.05 -11.42
CA THR A 12 4.77 -7.39 -11.93
C THR A 12 3.51 -7.99 -11.28
N GLY A 13 2.59 -7.15 -10.80
CA GLY A 13 1.27 -7.58 -10.31
C GLY A 13 1.15 -8.01 -8.85
N ASN A 14 2.23 -8.37 -8.15
CA ASN A 14 2.13 -8.84 -6.76
C ASN A 14 1.47 -7.81 -5.82
N VAL A 15 1.98 -6.58 -5.83
CA VAL A 15 1.43 -5.49 -5.01
C VAL A 15 0.04 -5.10 -5.47
N TYR A 16 -0.27 -5.21 -6.77
CA TYR A 16 -1.62 -4.99 -7.29
C TYR A 16 -2.63 -6.01 -6.72
N GLU A 17 -2.27 -7.29 -6.65
CA GLU A 17 -3.12 -8.33 -6.06
C GLU A 17 -3.36 -8.12 -4.55
N MET A 18 -2.33 -7.65 -3.84
CA MET A 18 -2.48 -7.21 -2.45
C MET A 18 -3.38 -5.97 -2.34
N ALA A 19 -3.22 -4.98 -3.22
CA ALA A 19 -4.02 -3.76 -3.25
C ALA A 19 -5.50 -4.03 -3.55
N LYS A 20 -5.79 -4.94 -4.50
CA LYS A 20 -7.15 -5.44 -4.75
C LYS A 20 -7.76 -6.10 -3.52
N THR A 21 -6.96 -6.88 -2.80
CA THR A 21 -7.37 -7.52 -1.55
C THR A 21 -7.71 -6.45 -0.50
N ALA A 22 -6.83 -5.49 -0.27
CA ALA A 22 -7.09 -4.36 0.62
C ALA A 22 -8.36 -3.58 0.22
N ALA A 23 -8.56 -3.34 -1.07
CA ALA A 23 -9.74 -2.62 -1.54
C ALA A 23 -11.05 -3.40 -1.30
N ARG A 24 -11.03 -4.72 -1.49
CA ARG A 24 -12.18 -5.59 -1.18
C ARG A 24 -12.45 -5.62 0.32
N GLU A 25 -11.44 -5.91 1.14
CA GLU A 25 -11.61 -6.01 2.60
C GLU A 25 -12.01 -4.66 3.22
N GLY A 26 -11.58 -3.54 2.63
CA GLY A 26 -12.02 -2.20 3.01
C GLY A 26 -13.52 -1.98 2.74
N ARG A 27 -14.00 -2.39 1.56
CA ARG A 27 -15.43 -2.35 1.22
C ARG A 27 -16.25 -3.26 2.14
N ASP A 28 -15.78 -4.47 2.38
CA ASP A 28 -16.45 -5.43 3.28
C ASP A 28 -16.48 -4.91 4.72
N ALA A 29 -15.47 -4.14 5.13
CA ALA A 29 -15.44 -3.44 6.42
C ALA A 29 -16.31 -2.16 6.44
N GLY A 30 -17.03 -1.83 5.36
CA GLY A 30 -17.95 -0.69 5.26
C GLY A 30 -17.29 0.65 4.98
N ALA A 31 -16.12 0.68 4.33
CA ALA A 31 -15.50 1.89 3.83
C ALA A 31 -15.93 2.21 2.39
N GLU A 32 -15.95 3.50 2.05
CA GLU A 32 -15.94 3.94 0.65
C GLU A 32 -14.49 3.85 0.16
N VAL A 33 -14.24 3.14 -0.94
CA VAL A 33 -12.87 2.77 -1.34
C VAL A 33 -12.51 3.28 -2.73
N ARG A 34 -11.40 4.01 -2.82
CA ARG A 34 -10.71 4.33 -4.09
C ARG A 34 -9.45 3.47 -4.21
N LEU A 35 -9.36 2.66 -5.26
CA LEU A 35 -8.14 1.93 -5.63
C LEU A 35 -7.41 2.73 -6.72
N ARG A 36 -6.15 3.08 -6.49
CA ARG A 36 -5.37 3.96 -7.36
C ARG A 36 -3.99 3.39 -7.61
N LYS A 37 -3.58 3.31 -8.88
CA LYS A 37 -2.19 3.00 -9.23
C LYS A 37 -1.36 4.28 -9.24
N VAL A 38 -0.09 4.22 -8.86
CA VAL A 38 0.84 5.32 -9.07
C VAL A 38 1.41 5.22 -10.48
N ARG A 39 1.58 6.38 -11.12
CA ARG A 39 2.10 6.52 -12.47
C ARG A 39 3.44 5.81 -12.65
N GLU A 40 3.58 5.11 -13.77
CA GLU A 40 4.84 4.50 -14.18
C GLU A 40 5.84 5.55 -14.67
N LEU A 41 7.12 5.35 -14.31
CA LEU A 41 8.23 6.25 -14.70
C LEU A 41 9.27 5.56 -15.57
N ALA A 42 9.23 4.23 -15.65
CA ALA A 42 10.09 3.49 -16.54
C ALA A 42 9.78 3.82 -18.01
N PRO A 43 10.80 3.92 -18.86
CA PRO A 43 10.57 4.11 -20.28
C PRO A 43 9.99 2.83 -20.91
N PRO A 44 9.24 2.93 -22.02
CA PRO A 44 8.54 1.79 -22.62
C PRO A 44 9.44 0.58 -22.93
N GLU A 45 10.69 0.81 -23.35
CA GLU A 45 11.66 -0.24 -23.64
C GLU A 45 12.06 -1.04 -22.39
N ALA A 46 12.12 -0.41 -21.21
CA ALA A 46 12.42 -1.10 -19.96
C ALA A 46 11.24 -1.99 -19.55
N ILE A 47 10.00 -1.51 -19.75
CA ILE A 47 8.79 -2.29 -19.51
C ILE A 47 8.74 -3.49 -20.46
N ALA A 48 8.92 -3.26 -21.76
CA ALA A 48 8.90 -4.30 -22.79
C ALA A 48 10.00 -5.36 -22.63
N SER A 49 11.10 -5.04 -21.95
CA SER A 49 12.18 -6.00 -21.67
C SER A 49 11.83 -7.07 -20.63
N ASN A 50 10.69 -6.92 -19.92
CA ASN A 50 10.20 -7.87 -18.94
C ASN A 50 8.75 -8.23 -19.26
N GLU A 51 8.52 -9.45 -19.75
CA GLU A 51 7.20 -9.94 -20.18
C GLU A 51 6.12 -9.74 -19.11
N THR A 52 6.39 -10.15 -17.87
CA THR A 52 5.43 -9.99 -16.75
C THR A 52 5.13 -8.51 -16.43
N TRP A 53 6.09 -7.60 -16.64
CA TRP A 53 5.85 -6.16 -16.47
C TRP A 53 4.99 -5.61 -17.61
N ALA A 54 5.28 -5.99 -18.86
CA ALA A 54 4.48 -5.59 -20.01
C ALA A 54 3.02 -6.06 -19.89
N GLU A 55 2.81 -7.34 -19.57
CA GLU A 55 1.49 -7.91 -19.31
C GLU A 55 0.76 -7.17 -18.18
N HIS A 56 1.46 -6.88 -17.08
CA HIS A 56 0.86 -6.16 -15.97
C HIS A 56 0.48 -4.72 -16.33
N ALA A 57 1.33 -4.03 -17.08
CA ALA A 57 1.08 -2.66 -17.54
C ALA A 57 -0.16 -2.61 -18.45
N GLU A 58 -0.30 -3.57 -19.35
CA GLU A 58 -1.50 -3.71 -20.20
C GLU A 58 -2.74 -4.05 -19.37
N ALA A 59 -2.67 -5.07 -18.51
CA ALA A 59 -3.79 -5.54 -17.70
C ALA A 59 -4.30 -4.50 -16.68
N THR A 60 -3.50 -3.49 -16.37
CA THR A 60 -3.88 -2.41 -15.44
C THR A 60 -4.00 -1.05 -16.10
N ALA A 61 -4.04 -0.98 -17.44
CA ALA A 61 -4.17 0.27 -18.18
C ALA A 61 -5.37 1.11 -17.70
N ASP A 62 -6.51 0.47 -17.45
CA ASP A 62 -7.77 1.12 -17.03
C ASP A 62 -7.86 1.45 -15.53
N VAL A 63 -6.89 1.02 -14.71
CA VAL A 63 -6.86 1.41 -13.29
C VAL A 63 -6.51 2.88 -13.20
N GLU A 64 -7.37 3.67 -12.54
CA GLU A 64 -7.17 5.10 -12.36
C GLU A 64 -5.85 5.41 -11.63
N GLU A 65 -5.14 6.43 -12.11
CA GLU A 65 -3.93 6.92 -11.45
C GLU A 65 -4.25 7.71 -10.20
N ALA A 66 -3.40 7.61 -9.18
CA ALA A 66 -3.50 8.37 -7.95
C ALA A 66 -3.27 9.86 -8.23
N THR A 67 -4.10 10.70 -7.63
CA THR A 67 -4.00 12.16 -7.69
C THR A 67 -3.96 12.75 -6.28
N LEU A 68 -3.65 14.05 -6.17
CA LEU A 68 -3.72 14.73 -4.88
C LEU A 68 -5.14 14.79 -4.31
N ASP A 69 -6.17 14.77 -5.16
CA ASP A 69 -7.58 14.71 -4.72
C ASP A 69 -7.86 13.43 -3.93
N ASP A 70 -7.28 12.30 -4.34
CA ASP A 70 -7.47 11.03 -3.64
C ASP A 70 -6.90 11.07 -2.21
N LEU A 71 -5.77 11.77 -2.03
CA LEU A 71 -5.17 11.97 -0.71
C LEU A 71 -5.97 12.97 0.13
N ASP A 72 -6.41 14.09 -0.45
CA ASP A 72 -7.23 15.09 0.25
C ASP A 72 -8.55 14.46 0.71
N TRP A 73 -9.21 13.71 -0.18
CA TRP A 73 -10.48 13.02 0.06
C TRP A 73 -10.43 11.97 1.18
N ALA A 74 -9.32 11.25 1.35
CA ALA A 74 -9.25 10.07 2.20
C ALA A 74 -9.15 10.37 3.70
N ASP A 75 -9.85 9.59 4.53
CA ASP A 75 -9.66 9.57 5.99
C ASP A 75 -8.52 8.60 6.38
N ALA A 76 -8.34 7.56 5.56
CA ALA A 76 -7.32 6.53 5.71
C ALA A 76 -6.67 6.20 4.37
N VAL A 77 -5.37 5.89 4.39
CA VAL A 77 -4.63 5.45 3.21
C VAL A 77 -3.82 4.19 3.50
N LEU A 78 -4.00 3.19 2.63
CA LEU A 78 -3.15 2.00 2.55
C LEU A 78 -2.19 2.14 1.38
N TRP A 79 -0.89 2.18 1.68
CA TRP A 79 0.17 2.32 0.69
C TRP A 79 0.75 0.96 0.29
N GLY A 80 0.79 0.68 -1.01
CA GLY A 80 1.42 -0.52 -1.56
C GLY A 80 2.66 -0.20 -2.38
N THR A 81 3.82 -0.79 -2.05
CA THR A 81 5.02 -0.66 -2.89
C THR A 81 5.86 -1.93 -2.86
N PRO A 82 6.44 -2.38 -3.97
CA PRO A 82 7.51 -3.36 -3.88
C PRO A 82 8.75 -2.71 -3.27
N THR A 83 9.67 -3.52 -2.76
CA THR A 83 10.95 -3.00 -2.27
C THR A 83 11.91 -2.67 -3.41
N ARG A 84 12.69 -1.61 -3.21
CA ARG A 84 13.92 -1.30 -3.94
C ARG A 84 15.02 -0.99 -2.93
N TYR A 85 15.91 -1.96 -2.72
CA TYR A 85 17.04 -1.84 -1.78
C TYR A 85 16.61 -1.45 -0.35
N GLY A 86 15.47 -1.98 0.12
CA GLY A 86 14.93 -1.65 1.45
C GLY A 86 14.22 -0.30 1.54
N LEU A 87 13.94 0.33 0.40
CA LEU A 87 13.21 1.60 0.28
C LEU A 87 11.95 1.43 -0.59
N PRO A 88 10.98 2.35 -0.51
CA PRO A 88 9.90 2.42 -1.48
C PRO A 88 10.43 2.66 -2.90
N THR A 89 9.61 2.34 -3.89
CA THR A 89 9.94 2.60 -5.30
C THR A 89 10.06 4.09 -5.61
N ALA A 90 10.84 4.42 -6.64
CA ALA A 90 10.94 5.79 -7.14
C ALA A 90 9.58 6.33 -7.60
N GLN A 91 8.72 5.49 -8.15
CA GLN A 91 7.35 5.81 -8.54
C GLN A 91 6.53 6.30 -7.33
N ILE A 92 6.51 5.53 -6.23
CA ILE A 92 5.84 5.93 -4.98
C ILE A 92 6.45 7.20 -4.41
N LYS A 93 7.79 7.28 -4.39
CA LYS A 93 8.49 8.45 -3.87
C LYS A 93 8.19 9.72 -4.68
N GLN A 94 8.08 9.63 -6.00
CA GLN A 94 7.72 10.77 -6.84
C GLN A 94 6.30 11.26 -6.53
N PHE A 95 5.33 10.35 -6.34
CA PHE A 95 3.99 10.74 -5.94
C PHE A 95 3.97 11.41 -4.56
N ILE A 96 4.76 10.92 -3.61
CA ILE A 96 4.96 11.58 -2.30
C ILE A 96 5.56 12.98 -2.47
N ASP A 97 6.54 13.15 -3.36
CA ASP A 97 7.23 14.43 -3.53
C ASP A 97 6.36 15.54 -4.12
N ILE A 98 5.26 15.20 -4.80
CA ILE A 98 4.30 16.17 -5.31
C ILE A 98 3.21 16.55 -4.30
N THR A 99 3.17 15.97 -3.10
CA THR A 99 2.15 16.28 -2.09
C THR A 99 2.42 17.57 -1.30
N GLY A 100 3.48 18.31 -1.64
CA GLY A 100 3.89 19.56 -1.00
C GLY A 100 2.75 20.55 -0.72
N PRO A 101 1.83 20.84 -1.67
CA PRO A 101 0.68 21.72 -1.41
C PRO A 101 -0.24 21.21 -0.29
N LEU A 102 -0.58 19.92 -0.27
CA LEU A 102 -1.42 19.34 0.78
C LEU A 102 -0.73 19.38 2.14
N TRP A 103 0.59 19.15 2.16
CA TRP A 103 1.38 19.23 3.38
C TRP A 103 1.42 20.67 3.93
N GLN A 104 1.66 21.67 3.07
CA GLN A 104 1.67 23.08 3.46
C GLN A 104 0.33 23.54 4.04
N GLU A 105 -0.78 23.02 3.52
CA GLU A 105 -2.14 23.31 4.00
C GLU A 105 -2.53 22.50 5.25
N GLY A 106 -1.65 21.61 5.75
CA GLY A 106 -1.94 20.74 6.89
C GLY A 106 -2.97 19.64 6.59
N LYS A 107 -3.34 19.45 5.33
CA LYS A 107 -4.40 18.53 4.91
C LYS A 107 -4.07 17.06 5.12
N LEU A 108 -2.79 16.71 5.25
CA LEU A 108 -2.34 15.33 5.46
C LEU A 108 -2.31 14.93 6.94
N ALA A 109 -2.47 15.88 7.85
CA ALA A 109 -2.47 15.64 9.29
C ALA A 109 -3.65 14.76 9.71
N ASP A 110 -3.45 13.95 10.75
CA ASP A 110 -4.46 13.10 11.39
C ASP A 110 -5.12 12.03 10.50
N LYS A 111 -4.74 11.92 9.22
CA LYS A 111 -5.13 10.80 8.37
C LYS A 111 -4.49 9.51 8.87
N VAL A 112 -5.24 8.42 8.80
CA VAL A 112 -4.72 7.09 9.18
C VAL A 112 -3.87 6.53 8.05
N MET A 113 -2.64 6.12 8.34
CA MET A 113 -1.70 5.60 7.33
C MET A 113 -1.21 4.20 7.70
N SER A 114 -1.10 3.33 6.70
CA SER A 114 -0.40 2.05 6.82
C SER A 114 0.20 1.64 5.48
N THR A 115 1.16 0.70 5.52
CA THR A 115 1.90 0.27 4.33
C THR A 115 1.94 -1.25 4.25
N PHE A 116 1.79 -1.80 3.05
CA PHE A 116 2.09 -3.20 2.72
C PHE A 116 3.13 -3.25 1.59
N THR A 117 3.86 -4.36 1.48
CA THR A 117 4.99 -4.44 0.54
C THR A 117 5.13 -5.81 -0.11
N SER A 118 5.99 -5.89 -1.13
CA SER A 118 6.43 -7.17 -1.69
C SER A 118 7.92 -7.14 -1.99
N THR A 119 8.59 -8.26 -1.73
CA THR A 119 10.01 -8.49 -1.96
C THR A 119 10.21 -9.77 -2.75
N GLN A 120 11.41 -10.00 -3.29
CA GLN A 120 11.73 -11.31 -3.87
C GLN A 120 12.07 -12.33 -2.77
N THR A 121 12.77 -11.92 -1.71
CA THR A 121 13.25 -12.80 -0.64
C THR A 121 12.72 -12.40 0.74
N SER A 122 12.68 -13.35 1.68
CA SER A 122 12.08 -13.19 3.01
C SER A 122 12.69 -12.07 3.86
N HIS A 123 13.97 -11.77 3.71
CA HIS A 123 14.65 -10.69 4.45
C HIS A 123 15.18 -9.60 3.51
N GLY A 124 14.63 -9.51 2.30
CA GLY A 124 15.05 -8.55 1.28
C GLY A 124 14.53 -7.13 1.47
N GLY A 125 14.17 -6.73 2.70
CA GLY A 125 13.70 -5.38 3.01
C GLY A 125 12.18 -5.21 3.17
N GLN A 126 11.44 -6.28 3.53
CA GLN A 126 10.00 -6.20 3.86
C GLN A 126 9.77 -5.15 4.96
N GLU A 127 10.53 -5.25 6.04
CA GLU A 127 10.42 -4.38 7.22
C GLU A 127 10.95 -2.97 6.94
N SER A 128 12.15 -2.85 6.38
CA SER A 128 12.81 -1.56 6.14
C SER A 128 12.04 -0.68 5.16
N THR A 129 11.41 -1.27 4.14
CA THR A 129 10.59 -0.52 3.17
C THR A 129 9.38 0.12 3.86
N ILE A 130 8.72 -0.60 4.77
CA ILE A 130 7.59 -0.09 5.54
C ILE A 130 8.05 0.99 6.52
N LEU A 131 9.16 0.78 7.22
CA LEU A 131 9.74 1.77 8.12
C LEU A 131 10.15 3.06 7.37
N ALA A 132 10.70 2.93 6.16
CA ALA A 132 11.04 4.08 5.32
C ALA A 132 9.79 4.90 4.92
N MET A 133 8.66 4.24 4.65
CA MET A 133 7.39 4.93 4.41
C MET A 133 6.91 5.70 5.65
N ASN A 134 7.13 5.16 6.85
CA ASN A 134 6.75 5.85 8.09
C ASN A 134 7.48 7.18 8.29
N ASN A 135 8.70 7.34 7.75
CA ASN A 135 9.39 8.63 7.76
C ASN A 135 8.53 9.74 7.14
N THR A 136 7.90 9.46 6.00
CA THR A 136 6.96 10.38 5.36
C THR A 136 5.76 10.67 6.26
N PHE A 137 5.19 9.64 6.87
CA PHE A 137 3.99 9.77 7.71
C PHE A 137 4.23 10.63 8.96
N TYR A 138 5.43 10.57 9.56
CA TYR A 138 5.80 11.46 10.66
C TYR A 138 5.77 12.92 10.23
N HIS A 139 6.33 13.24 9.05
CA HIS A 139 6.37 14.62 8.53
C HIS A 139 4.99 15.15 8.13
N TRP A 140 4.08 14.26 7.75
CA TRP A 140 2.69 14.62 7.45
C TRP A 140 1.83 14.81 8.71
N GLY A 141 2.33 14.44 9.90
CA GLY A 141 1.51 14.42 11.11
C GLY A 141 0.40 13.36 11.05
N ALA A 142 0.63 12.28 10.30
CA ALA A 142 -0.35 11.21 10.12
C ALA A 142 -0.32 10.20 11.27
N ILE A 143 -1.42 9.46 11.44
CA ILE A 143 -1.57 8.45 12.49
C ILE A 143 -1.22 7.08 11.90
N ILE A 144 -0.07 6.53 12.30
CA ILE A 144 0.41 5.24 11.81
C ILE A 144 -0.34 4.10 12.48
N VAL A 145 -0.97 3.24 11.68
CA VAL A 145 -1.79 2.11 12.14
C VAL A 145 -1.25 0.84 11.48
N SER A 146 -0.29 0.17 12.13
CA SER A 146 0.25 -1.12 11.69
C SER A 146 -0.70 -2.28 12.08
N PRO A 147 -0.60 -3.48 11.47
CA PRO A 147 -1.37 -4.63 11.94
C PRO A 147 -0.91 -5.12 13.32
N GLY A 148 0.38 -5.01 13.65
CA GLY A 148 0.93 -5.60 14.87
C GLY A 148 0.60 -7.09 15.00
N TYR A 149 0.57 -7.59 16.23
CA TYR A 149 0.07 -8.93 16.57
C TYR A 149 -1.35 -8.86 17.13
N THR A 150 -2.24 -8.06 16.51
CA THR A 150 -3.60 -7.82 17.04
C THR A 150 -4.61 -8.91 16.69
N ASP A 151 -4.20 -9.89 15.90
CA ASP A 151 -4.99 -11.07 15.51
C ASP A 151 -4.12 -12.32 15.74
N PRO A 152 -4.66 -13.43 16.29
CA PRO A 152 -3.88 -14.65 16.50
C PRO A 152 -3.19 -15.20 15.25
N LEU A 153 -3.76 -14.96 14.06
CA LEU A 153 -3.16 -15.38 12.78
C LEU A 153 -1.84 -14.66 12.48
N GLN A 154 -1.57 -13.50 13.10
CA GLN A 154 -0.27 -12.82 12.98
C GLN A 154 0.89 -13.61 13.62
N PHE A 155 0.62 -14.65 14.42
CA PHE A 155 1.66 -15.53 14.95
C PHE A 155 2.04 -16.67 13.97
N ASP A 156 1.34 -16.83 12.84
CA ASP A 156 1.80 -17.70 11.75
C ASP A 156 2.96 -17.00 11.02
N VAL A 157 4.10 -17.70 10.88
CA VAL A 157 5.33 -17.17 10.25
C VAL A 157 5.17 -16.77 8.78
N GLU A 158 4.10 -17.20 8.12
CA GLU A 158 3.78 -16.83 6.74
C GLU A 158 2.77 -15.68 6.62
N ILE A 159 2.20 -15.23 7.73
CA ILE A 159 1.26 -14.10 7.82
C ILE A 159 1.89 -12.94 8.58
N GLY A 160 2.57 -13.27 9.68
CA GLY A 160 3.07 -12.38 10.71
C GLY A 160 4.14 -11.41 10.25
N ASN A 161 3.75 -10.16 10.06
CA ASN A 161 4.67 -9.03 9.97
C ASN A 161 4.03 -7.83 10.70
N PRO A 162 4.52 -7.45 11.89
CA PRO A 162 3.86 -6.43 12.71
C PRO A 162 3.93 -5.02 12.10
N TYR A 163 4.84 -4.77 11.16
CA TYR A 163 4.98 -3.49 10.47
C TYR A 163 3.89 -3.30 9.42
N GLY A 164 3.51 -4.37 8.72
CA GLY A 164 2.55 -4.36 7.61
C GLY A 164 2.60 -5.66 6.82
N ALA A 165 1.50 -6.00 6.14
CA ALA A 165 1.43 -7.21 5.32
C ALA A 165 2.51 -7.21 4.23
N SER A 166 3.11 -8.36 3.99
CA SER A 166 4.23 -8.44 3.06
C SER A 166 4.29 -9.79 2.33
N HIS A 167 4.51 -9.76 1.02
CA HIS A 167 4.55 -10.95 0.17
C HIS A 167 5.94 -11.21 -0.45
N ILE A 168 6.34 -12.49 -0.48
CA ILE A 168 7.63 -12.95 -1.02
C ILE A 168 7.42 -13.55 -2.41
N GLY A 169 7.79 -12.81 -3.46
CA GLY A 169 7.54 -13.19 -4.85
C GLY A 169 8.23 -14.48 -5.31
N LEU A 170 9.40 -14.85 -4.74
CA LEU A 170 10.03 -16.13 -5.07
C LEU A 170 9.31 -17.34 -4.46
N LYS A 171 8.35 -17.14 -3.53
CA LYS A 171 7.44 -18.20 -3.09
C LYS A 171 6.32 -18.48 -4.09
N GLY A 172 6.21 -17.68 -5.16
CA GLY A 172 5.16 -17.78 -6.16
C GLY A 172 4.16 -16.63 -6.05
N PRO A 173 2.94 -16.78 -6.61
CA PRO A 173 1.93 -15.73 -6.60
C PRO A 173 1.41 -15.43 -5.19
N VAL A 174 0.74 -14.29 -5.03
CA VAL A 174 0.09 -13.87 -3.77
C VAL A 174 -0.87 -14.96 -3.28
N SER A 175 -0.51 -15.56 -2.15
CA SER A 175 -1.20 -16.70 -1.53
C SER A 175 -2.41 -16.27 -0.70
N GLU A 176 -3.20 -17.24 -0.23
CA GLU A 176 -4.29 -16.95 0.70
C GLU A 176 -3.78 -16.38 2.04
N LYS A 177 -2.62 -16.82 2.51
CA LYS A 177 -2.01 -16.29 3.73
C LYS A 177 -1.61 -14.82 3.58
N ASP A 178 -1.06 -14.44 2.43
CA ASP A 178 -0.78 -13.03 2.11
C ASP A 178 -2.09 -12.20 2.13
N ARG A 179 -3.17 -12.76 1.59
CA ARG A 179 -4.50 -12.09 1.57
C ARG A 179 -5.08 -11.94 2.97
N VAL A 180 -4.91 -12.94 3.84
CA VAL A 180 -5.27 -12.87 5.26
C VAL A 180 -4.48 -11.76 5.98
N ALA A 181 -3.16 -11.67 5.75
CA ALA A 181 -2.34 -10.61 6.33
C ALA A 181 -2.84 -9.21 5.93
N VAL A 182 -3.13 -9.01 4.64
CA VAL A 182 -3.71 -7.76 4.12
C VAL A 182 -5.08 -7.48 4.74
N ALA A 183 -5.92 -8.50 4.91
CA ALA A 183 -7.25 -8.37 5.50
C ALA A 183 -7.20 -7.90 6.96
N ILE A 184 -6.32 -8.49 7.78
CA ILE A 184 -6.11 -8.09 9.18
C ILE A 184 -5.71 -6.62 9.27
N GLN A 185 -4.72 -6.22 8.48
CA GLN A 185 -4.24 -4.83 8.43
C GLN A 185 -5.36 -3.86 7.98
N THR A 186 -6.05 -4.20 6.90
CA THR A 186 -7.09 -3.34 6.31
C THR A 186 -8.26 -3.13 7.27
N LYS A 187 -8.77 -4.22 7.88
CA LYS A 187 -9.87 -4.14 8.85
C LYS A 187 -9.49 -3.29 10.05
N ARG A 188 -8.26 -3.41 10.55
CA ARG A 188 -7.74 -2.57 11.63
C ARG A 188 -7.67 -1.10 11.22
N VAL A 189 -7.15 -0.79 10.03
CA VAL A 189 -7.08 0.58 9.50
C VAL A 189 -8.46 1.22 9.42
N VAL A 190 -9.44 0.53 8.82
CA VAL A 190 -10.81 1.04 8.71
C VAL A 190 -11.45 1.22 10.10
N ALA A 191 -11.23 0.27 11.01
CA ALA A 191 -11.78 0.36 12.36
C ALA A 191 -11.23 1.54 13.16
N ILE A 192 -9.93 1.83 13.04
CA ILE A 192 -9.30 2.98 13.72
C ILE A 192 -9.73 4.30 13.08
N ALA A 193 -9.72 4.41 11.75
CA ALA A 193 -10.20 5.60 11.06
C ALA A 193 -11.66 5.93 11.41
N ARG A 194 -12.52 4.90 11.54
CA ARG A 194 -13.91 5.08 11.98
C ARG A 194 -14.01 5.68 13.38
N ARG A 195 -13.08 5.39 14.29
CA ARG A 195 -13.09 5.95 15.66
C ARG A 195 -12.62 7.39 15.71
N LEU A 196 -11.84 7.84 14.72
CA LEU A 196 -11.27 9.18 14.67
C LEU A 196 -12.16 10.15 13.88
N HIS A 197 -12.78 9.66 12.80
CA HIS A 197 -13.48 10.48 11.80
C HIS A 197 -14.99 10.16 11.70
N GLY A 198 -15.50 9.26 12.53
CA GLY A 198 -16.87 8.77 12.52
C GLY A 198 -17.72 9.24 13.70
#